data_AF-A0A520KE19-F1
#
_entry.id   AF-A0A520KE19-F1
#
_cell.length_a   1.000
_cell.length_b   1.000
_cell.length_c   1.000
_cell.angle_alpha   90.00
_cell.angle_beta   90.00
_cell.angle_gamma   90.00
#
_symmetry.space_group_name_H-M   'P 1'
#
loop_
_entity.id
_entity.type
_entity.pdbx_description
1 polymer ?
#
loop_
_entity_poly.entity_id
_entity_poly.type
_entity_poly.pdbx_seq_one_letter_code
_entity_poly.pdbx_strand_id
1 'polypeptide(L)'
;MLIAGILIDKYGRRLLLLFSYAFLGMLYAFISLFGETLMGLIILASIPWSILTILFMMVIWGDICSINERSYYVAISFIIVVICRLFYLIEFPLLIQQIFSFITIFLFLATFVILLLPETLPESIKQKKELEDYIKKVKEIKKKYG
;
A
#
# COMPACT_ATOMS: atom_id res chain seq x y z
N MET A 1 -11.85 -1.17 0.93
CA MET A 1 -11.01 -2.26 1.49
C MET A 1 -11.06 -3.57 0.69
N LEU A 2 -12.19 -4.26 0.50
CA LEU A 2 -12.21 -5.55 -0.23
C LEU A 2 -11.61 -5.49 -1.64
N ILE A 3 -11.95 -4.44 -2.40
CA ILE A 3 -11.43 -4.21 -3.77
C ILE A 3 -9.90 -4.03 -3.75
N ALA A 4 -9.37 -3.33 -2.75
CA ALA A 4 -7.94 -3.12 -2.58
C ALA A 4 -7.21 -4.43 -2.26
N GLY A 5 -7.80 -5.33 -1.47
CA GLY A 5 -7.25 -6.68 -1.26
C GLY A 5 -7.11 -7.48 -2.55
N ILE A 6 -8.17 -7.51 -3.37
CA ILE A 6 -8.16 -8.20 -4.68
C ILE A 6 -7.11 -7.59 -5.62
N LEU A 7 -6.96 -6.26 -5.61
CA LEU A 7 -5.94 -5.56 -6.39
C LEU A 7 -4.53 -6.00 -5.97
N ILE A 8 -4.27 -6.16 -4.67
CA ILE A 8 -2.98 -6.58 -4.12
C ILE A 8 -2.56 -7.96 -4.62
N ASP A 9 -3.48 -8.91 -4.65
CA ASP A 9 -3.19 -10.26 -5.12
C ASP A 9 -2.97 -10.32 -6.65
N LYS A 10 -3.58 -9.39 -7.40
CA LYS A 10 -3.49 -9.36 -8.86
C LYS A 10 -2.23 -8.66 -9.37
N TYR A 11 -1.96 -7.44 -8.90
CA TYR A 11 -0.90 -6.57 -9.44
C TYR A 11 0.41 -6.65 -8.67
N GLY A 12 0.43 -7.36 -7.54
CA GLY A 12 1.62 -7.45 -6.68
C GLY A 12 1.70 -6.29 -5.68
N ARG A 13 2.43 -6.55 -4.60
CA ARG A 13 2.44 -5.72 -3.40
C ARG A 13 3.27 -4.45 -3.59
N ARG A 14 4.42 -4.56 -4.28
CA ARG A 14 5.36 -3.45 -4.51
C ARG A 14 4.76 -2.34 -5.39
N LEU A 15 4.10 -2.70 -6.50
CA LEU A 15 3.49 -1.73 -7.41
C LEU A 15 2.39 -0.90 -6.72
N LEU A 16 1.58 -1.53 -5.87
CA LEU A 16 0.52 -0.84 -5.15
C LEU A 16 1.04 0.01 -3.99
N LEU A 17 2.12 -0.40 -3.32
CA LEU A 17 2.82 0.46 -2.36
C LEU A 17 3.30 1.73 -3.08
N LEU A 18 4.03 1.58 -4.18
CA LEU A 18 4.56 2.69 -4.96
C LEU A 18 3.45 3.64 -5.43
N PHE A 19 2.38 3.08 -6.02
CA PHE A 19 1.22 3.86 -6.46
C PHE A 19 0.59 4.62 -5.29
N SER A 20 0.40 3.98 -4.14
CA SER A 20 -0.27 4.61 -2.99
C SER A 20 0.56 5.74 -2.39
N TYR A 21 1.87 5.55 -2.23
CA TYR A 21 2.78 6.59 -1.73
C TYR A 21 2.91 7.77 -2.70
N ALA A 22 3.07 7.50 -3.99
CA ALA A 22 3.14 8.54 -5.01
C ALA A 22 1.82 9.34 -5.10
N PHE A 23 0.69 8.66 -5.04
CA PHE A 23 -0.62 9.30 -5.12
C PHE A 23 -0.93 10.12 -3.87
N LEU A 24 -0.60 9.64 -2.67
CA LEU A 24 -0.72 10.44 -1.44
C LEU A 24 0.22 11.65 -1.47
N GLY A 25 1.46 11.48 -1.92
CA GLY A 25 2.41 12.60 -2.05
C GLY A 25 1.86 13.69 -2.95
N MET A 26 1.28 13.31 -4.09
CA MET A 26 0.60 14.24 -4.98
C MET A 26 -0.59 14.93 -4.31
N LEU A 27 -1.48 14.19 -3.65
CA LEU A 27 -2.66 14.74 -2.98
C LEU A 27 -2.29 15.72 -1.85
N TYR A 28 -1.29 15.40 -1.03
CA TYR A 28 -0.82 16.30 0.02
C TYR A 28 -0.09 17.53 -0.53
N ALA A 29 0.59 17.42 -1.67
CA ALA A 29 1.12 18.57 -2.38
C ALA A 29 0.00 19.53 -2.80
N PHE A 30 -1.10 18.99 -3.35
CA PHE A 30 -2.28 19.78 -3.71
C PHE A 30 -2.93 20.44 -2.47
N ILE A 31 -3.06 19.72 -1.36
CA ILE A 31 -3.60 20.28 -0.11
C ILE A 31 -2.71 21.43 0.40
N SER A 32 -1.38 21.28 0.31
CA SER A 32 -0.43 22.31 0.71
C SER A 32 -0.53 23.58 -0.16
N LEU A 33 -0.67 23.42 -1.48
CA LEU A 33 -0.70 24.54 -2.43
C LEU A 33 -2.04 25.29 -2.47
N PHE A 34 -3.17 24.57 -2.35
CA PHE A 34 -4.50 25.14 -2.57
C PHE A 34 -5.34 25.32 -1.29
N GLY A 35 -4.84 24.86 -0.12
CA GLY A 35 -5.53 24.99 1.16
C GLY A 35 -6.67 23.99 1.39
N GLU A 36 -7.28 24.02 2.59
CA GLU A 36 -8.11 22.93 3.16
C GLU A 36 -9.49 22.68 2.53
N THR A 37 -9.84 23.32 1.40
CA THR A 37 -11.24 23.43 0.98
C THR A 37 -11.75 22.36 0.02
N LEU A 38 -10.96 21.35 -0.33
CA LEU A 38 -11.40 20.33 -1.29
C LEU A 38 -11.80 19.04 -0.58
N MET A 39 -13.07 18.96 -0.16
CA MET A 39 -13.75 17.73 0.24
C MET A 39 -13.43 16.56 -0.73
N GLY A 40 -13.29 16.86 -2.02
CA GLY A 40 -12.87 15.92 -3.05
C GLY A 40 -11.47 15.33 -2.85
N LEU A 41 -10.49 16.11 -2.37
CA LEU A 41 -9.14 15.61 -2.08
C LEU A 41 -9.12 14.65 -0.89
N ILE A 42 -9.96 14.89 0.13
CA ILE A 42 -10.11 13.98 1.28
C ILE A 42 -10.70 12.64 0.84
N ILE A 43 -11.73 12.68 -0.02
CA ILE A 43 -12.35 11.48 -0.59
C ILE A 43 -11.33 10.72 -1.45
N LEU A 44 -10.55 11.41 -2.27
CA LEU A 44 -9.51 10.81 -3.10
C LEU A 44 -8.38 10.22 -2.26
N ALA A 45 -7.98 10.87 -1.16
CA ALA A 45 -6.96 10.37 -0.24
C ALA A 45 -7.38 9.07 0.45
N SER A 46 -8.69 8.82 0.60
CA SER A 46 -9.20 7.60 1.21
C SER A 46 -8.82 6.33 0.43
N ILE A 47 -8.63 6.42 -0.89
CA ILE A 47 -8.28 5.30 -1.77
C ILE A 47 -6.89 4.74 -1.44
N PRO A 48 -5.79 5.52 -1.55
CA PRO A 48 -4.45 5.03 -1.24
C PRO A 48 -4.30 4.69 0.25
N TRP A 49 -4.96 5.42 1.15
CA TRP A 49 -5.00 5.05 2.58
C TRP A 49 -5.60 3.65 2.77
N SER A 50 -6.72 3.32 2.11
CA SER A 50 -7.29 1.96 2.20
C SER A 50 -6.34 0.88 1.70
N ILE A 51 -5.52 1.15 0.68
CA ILE A 51 -4.55 0.19 0.15
C ILE A 51 -3.42 -0.01 1.16
N LEU A 52 -2.84 1.09 1.66
CA LEU A 52 -1.76 1.05 2.66
C LEU A 52 -2.20 0.37 3.94
N THR A 53 -3.42 0.64 4.44
CA THR A 53 -3.94 -0.01 5.65
C THR A 53 -3.96 -1.53 5.49
N ILE A 54 -4.44 -2.05 4.36
CA ILE A 54 -4.49 -3.51 4.16
C ILE A 54 -3.08 -4.11 4.08
N LEU A 55 -2.19 -3.44 3.35
CA LEU A 55 -0.81 -3.90 3.19
C LEU A 55 -0.09 -3.96 4.55
N PHE A 56 -0.12 -2.86 5.30
CA PHE A 56 0.60 -2.75 6.57
C PHE A 56 -0.09 -3.42 7.75
N MET A 57 -1.40 -3.64 7.73
CA MET A 57 -2.10 -4.29 8.85
C MET A 57 -2.20 -5.80 8.68
N MET A 58 -2.27 -6.29 7.46
CA MET A 58 -2.57 -7.70 7.19
C MET A 58 -1.51 -8.39 6.34
N VAL A 59 -1.17 -7.82 5.18
CA VAL A 59 -0.39 -8.54 4.16
C VAL A 59 1.08 -8.67 4.55
N ILE A 60 1.74 -7.56 4.87
CA ILE A 60 3.19 -7.53 5.12
C ILE A 60 3.56 -8.39 6.33
N TRP A 61 2.85 -8.25 7.45
CA TRP A 61 3.08 -9.10 8.62
C TRP A 61 2.70 -10.56 8.35
N GLY A 62 1.66 -10.81 7.57
CA GLY A 62 1.31 -12.16 7.15
C GLY A 62 2.39 -12.83 6.29
N ASP A 63 3.12 -12.06 5.48
CA ASP A 63 4.20 -12.55 4.63
C ASP A 63 5.52 -12.77 5.40
N ILE A 64 5.81 -11.93 6.40
CA ILE A 64 7.06 -12.00 7.19
C ILE A 64 7.01 -13.11 8.25
N CYS A 65 5.83 -13.37 8.82
CA CYS A 65 5.72 -14.18 10.03
C CYS A 65 5.58 -15.68 9.75
N SER A 66 6.13 -16.48 10.65
CA SER A 66 5.85 -17.92 10.70
C SER A 66 4.38 -18.17 11.08
N ILE A 67 3.83 -19.31 10.66
CA ILE A 67 2.42 -19.68 10.89
C ILE A 67 2.01 -19.58 12.38
N ASN A 68 2.92 -19.92 13.29
CA ASN A 68 2.65 -19.93 14.72
C ASN A 68 2.68 -18.53 15.34
N GLU A 69 3.39 -17.57 14.74
CA GLU A 69 3.56 -16.23 15.31
C GLU A 69 2.66 -15.18 14.66
N ARG A 70 2.00 -15.53 13.54
CA ARG A 70 1.21 -14.61 12.73
C ARG A 70 0.16 -13.82 13.51
N SER A 71 -0.49 -14.44 14.49
CA SER A 71 -1.49 -13.77 15.35
C SER A 71 -0.89 -12.64 16.18
N TYR A 72 0.33 -12.82 16.72
CA TYR A 72 1.01 -11.80 17.52
C TYR A 72 1.39 -10.58 16.70
N TYR A 73 1.96 -10.78 15.52
CA TYR A 73 2.36 -9.67 14.65
C TYR A 73 1.17 -8.88 14.09
N VAL A 74 0.07 -9.58 13.75
CA VAL A 74 -1.17 -8.90 13.38
C VAL A 74 -1.71 -8.10 14.58
N ALA A 75 -1.71 -8.68 15.79
CA ALA A 75 -2.14 -7.96 17.00
C ALA A 75 -1.29 -6.71 17.28
N ILE A 76 0.05 -6.80 17.16
CA ILE A 76 0.96 -5.66 17.29
C ILE A 76 0.59 -4.54 16.31
N SER A 77 0.28 -4.89 15.07
CA SER A 77 -0.13 -3.94 14.04
C SER A 77 -1.39 -3.15 14.44
N PHE A 78 -2.39 -3.85 14.99
CA PHE A 78 -3.61 -3.23 15.52
C PHE A 78 -3.32 -2.35 16.74
N ILE A 79 -2.45 -2.80 17.65
CA ILE A 79 -2.06 -2.02 18.83
C ILE A 79 -1.40 -0.69 18.41
N ILE A 80 -0.51 -0.71 17.42
CA ILE A 80 0.13 0.50 16.89
C ILE A 80 -0.91 1.50 16.39
N VAL A 81 -1.92 1.05 15.64
CA VAL A 81 -3.00 1.92 15.14
C VAL A 81 -3.81 2.53 16.28
N VAL A 82 -4.12 1.74 17.30
CA VAL A 82 -4.83 2.24 18.49
C VAL A 82 -4.01 3.31 19.20
N ILE A 83 -2.71 3.07 19.41
CA ILE A 83 -1.80 4.04 20.03
C ILE A 83 -1.74 5.34 19.21
N CYS A 84 -1.53 5.26 17.89
CA CYS A 84 -1.52 6.43 17.03
C CYS A 84 -2.82 7.24 17.12
N ARG A 85 -3.97 6.56 17.25
CA ARG A 85 -5.27 7.22 17.39
C ARG A 85 -5.44 7.90 18.74
N LEU A 86 -4.85 7.37 19.81
CA LEU A 86 -4.82 8.01 21.13
C LEU A 86 -3.98 9.29 21.10
N PHE A 87 -2.83 9.28 20.39
CA PHE A 87 -2.02 10.49 20.22
C PHE A 87 -2.72 11.59 19.42
N TYR A 88 -3.62 11.24 18.49
CA TYR A 88 -4.41 12.22 17.75
C TYR A 88 -5.40 13.00 18.64
N LEU A 89 -5.78 12.47 19.80
CA LEU A 89 -6.63 13.16 20.77
C LEU A 89 -5.87 14.21 21.59
N ILE A 90 -4.53 14.23 21.51
CA ILE A 90 -3.68 15.21 22.15
C ILE A 90 -3.49 16.35 21.14
N GLU A 91 -4.07 17.52 21.41
CA GLU A 91 -3.92 18.68 20.52
C GLU A 91 -2.45 19.13 20.47
N PHE A 92 -1.82 18.98 19.32
CA PHE A 92 -0.50 19.55 19.06
C PHE A 92 -0.65 20.95 18.45
N PRO A 93 0.02 21.98 19.00
CA PRO A 93 -0.06 23.36 18.50
C PRO A 93 0.79 23.59 17.25
N LEU A 94 0.79 22.65 16.30
CA LEU A 94 1.53 22.78 15.04
C LEU A 94 0.63 23.37 13.94
N LEU A 95 1.20 24.30 13.19
CA LEU A 95 0.54 24.93 12.03
C LEU A 95 0.39 23.88 10.93
N ILE A 96 -0.84 23.39 10.75
CA ILE A 96 -1.22 22.26 9.88
C ILE A 96 -0.65 22.38 8.45
N GLN A 97 -0.57 23.61 7.93
CA GLN A 97 -0.05 23.88 6.58
C GLN A 97 1.43 23.52 6.40
N GLN A 98 2.28 23.73 7.39
CA GLN A 98 3.71 23.41 7.27
C GLN A 98 3.94 21.89 7.25
N ILE A 99 3.11 21.13 7.98
CA ILE A 99 3.21 19.68 8.09
C ILE A 99 2.97 19.01 6.73
N PHE A 100 2.02 19.48 5.92
CA PHE A 100 1.71 18.85 4.62
C PHE A 100 2.86 18.92 3.62
N SER A 101 3.64 20.00 3.62
CA SER A 101 4.84 20.12 2.77
C SER A 101 5.90 19.11 3.17
N PHE A 102 6.15 18.94 4.47
CA PHE A 102 7.06 17.89 4.96
C PHE A 102 6.56 16.50 4.62
N ILE A 103 5.27 16.20 4.86
CA ILE A 103 4.65 14.91 4.52
C ILE A 103 4.86 14.60 3.04
N THR A 104 4.62 15.57 2.16
CA THR A 104 4.80 15.40 0.71
C THR A 104 6.23 14.95 0.37
N ILE A 105 7.23 15.64 0.92
CA ILE A 105 8.65 15.29 0.70
C ILE A 105 8.94 13.87 1.18
N PHE A 106 8.48 13.50 2.38
CA PHE A 106 8.71 12.16 2.93
C PHE A 106 8.00 11.07 2.13
N LEU A 107 6.80 11.32 1.60
CA LEU A 107 6.09 10.36 0.77
C LEU A 107 6.78 10.14 -0.58
N PHE A 108 7.31 11.20 -1.19
CA PHE A 108 8.14 11.06 -2.39
C PHE A 108 9.44 10.30 -2.11
N LEU A 109 10.12 10.61 -1.00
CA LEU A 109 11.31 9.88 -0.56
C LEU A 109 10.99 8.38 -0.34
N ALA A 110 9.88 8.08 0.32
CA ALA A 110 9.42 6.71 0.55
C ALA A 110 9.17 5.97 -0.78
N THR A 111 8.64 6.66 -1.79
CA THR A 111 8.46 6.09 -3.14
C THR A 111 9.79 5.65 -3.74
N PHE A 112 10.85 6.45 -3.60
CA PHE A 112 12.20 6.09 -4.02
C PHE A 112 12.77 4.90 -3.24
N VAL A 113 12.57 4.87 -1.92
CA VAL A 113 13.02 3.74 -1.10
C VAL A 113 12.33 2.44 -1.56
N ILE A 114 11.02 2.47 -1.80
CA ILE A 114 10.24 1.30 -2.26
C ILE A 114 10.68 0.82 -3.66
N LEU A 115 11.15 1.74 -4.51
CA LEU A 115 11.75 1.37 -5.80
C LEU A 115 13.04 0.56 -5.63
N LEU A 116 13.77 0.72 -4.53
CA LEU A 116 14.99 -0.04 -4.26
C LEU A 116 14.70 -1.37 -3.55
N LEU A 117 13.53 -1.52 -2.91
CA LEU A 117 13.18 -2.75 -2.23
C LEU A 117 12.85 -3.89 -3.22
N PRO A 118 13.33 -5.12 -2.94
CA PRO A 118 12.87 -6.31 -3.65
C PRO A 118 11.38 -6.54 -3.39
N GLU A 119 10.72 -7.24 -4.32
CA GLU A 119 9.32 -7.60 -4.16
C GLU A 119 9.16 -8.55 -2.97
N THR A 120 8.17 -8.32 -2.11
CA THR A 120 7.95 -9.15 -0.90
C THR A 120 7.39 -10.55 -1.22
N LEU A 121 7.05 -10.81 -2.48
CA LEU A 121 6.54 -12.11 -2.91
C LEU A 121 7.71 -13.09 -3.11
N PRO A 122 7.66 -14.32 -2.56
CA PRO A 122 8.65 -15.35 -2.83
C PRO A 122 8.79 -15.62 -4.33
N GLU A 123 10.03 -15.70 -4.83
CA GLU A 123 10.33 -15.95 -6.25
C GLU A 123 9.68 -17.24 -6.77
N SER A 124 9.56 -18.27 -5.93
CA SER A 124 8.92 -19.54 -6.26
C SER A 124 7.44 -19.38 -6.65
N ILE A 125 6.71 -18.48 -5.98
CA ILE A 125 5.30 -18.21 -6.28
C ILE A 125 5.18 -17.43 -7.60
N LYS A 126 6.10 -16.51 -7.85
CA LYS A 126 6.16 -15.74 -9.10
C LYS A 126 6.42 -16.65 -10.30
N GLN A 127 7.43 -17.51 -10.20
CA GLN A 127 7.78 -18.49 -11.23
C GLN A 127 6.62 -19.45 -11.51
N LYS A 128 5.92 -19.92 -10.46
CA LYS A 128 4.75 -20.78 -10.63
C LYS A 128 3.65 -20.08 -11.46
N LYS A 129 3.37 -18.82 -11.16
CA LYS A 129 2.34 -18.02 -11.87
C LYS A 129 2.72 -17.82 -13.34
N GLU A 130 3.99 -17.52 -13.62
CA GLU A 130 4.52 -17.40 -14.99
C GLU A 130 4.42 -18.72 -15.77
N LEU A 131 4.70 -19.86 -15.10
CA LEU A 131 4.57 -21.18 -15.71
C LEU A 131 3.11 -21.52 -16.05
N GLU A 132 2.18 -21.22 -15.14
CA GLU A 132 0.74 -21.43 -15.35
C GLU A 132 0.21 -20.57 -16.52
N ASP A 133 0.63 -19.31 -16.60
CA ASP A 133 0.28 -18.42 -17.71
C ASP A 133 0.87 -18.90 -19.04
N TYR A 134 2.10 -19.42 -19.03
CA TYR A 134 2.72 -20.02 -20.21
C TYR A 134 1.94 -21.25 -20.70
N ILE A 135 1.57 -22.17 -19.80
CA ILE A 135 0.78 -23.36 -20.14
C ILE A 135 -0.58 -22.97 -20.71
N LYS A 136 -1.25 -21.94 -20.16
CA LYS A 136 -2.51 -21.43 -20.72
C LYS A 136 -2.35 -20.93 -22.15
N LYS A 137 -1.33 -20.08 -22.41
CA LYS A 137 -1.05 -19.58 -23.75
C LYS A 137 -0.79 -20.71 -24.75
N VAL A 138 -0.02 -21.73 -24.35
CA VAL A 138 0.24 -22.91 -25.19
C VAL A 138 -1.05 -23.68 -25.48
N LYS A 139 -1.93 -23.88 -24.48
CA LYS A 139 -3.23 -24.53 -24.70
C LYS A 139 -4.13 -23.74 -25.64
N GLU A 140 -4.16 -22.41 -25.55
CA GLU A 140 -4.93 -21.56 -26.45
C GLU A 140 -4.41 -21.63 -27.88
N ILE A 141 -3.09 -21.60 -28.09
CA ILE A 141 -2.47 -21.76 -29.41
C ILE A 141 -2.79 -23.15 -29.98
N LYS A 142 -2.64 -24.21 -29.18
CA LYS A 142 -2.99 -25.58 -29.61
C LYS A 142 -4.45 -25.68 -30.04
N LYS A 143 -5.37 -25.03 -29.34
CA LYS A 143 -6.81 -25.01 -29.65
C LYS A 143 -7.14 -24.18 -30.91
N LYS A 144 -6.27 -23.25 -31.29
CA LYS A 144 -6.44 -22.36 -32.43
C LYS A 144 -5.82 -22.91 -33.72
N TYR A 145 -4.81 -23.79 -33.61
CA TYR A 145 -4.01 -24.29 -34.73
C TYR A 145 -3.91 -25.82 -34.82
N GLY A 146 -4.55 -26.57 -33.93
CA GLY A 146 -4.67 -28.04 -33.97
C GLY A 146 -6.12 -28.46 -33.81
#